data_AF-A0A139A4Y2-F1
#
_entry.id   AF-A0A139A4Y2-F1
#
_cell.length_a   1.000
_cell.length_b   1.000
_cell.length_c   1.000
_cell.angle_alpha   90.00
_cell.angle_beta   90.00
_cell.angle_gamma   90.00
#
_symmetry.space_group_name_H-M   'P 1'
#
loop_
_entity.id
_entity.type
_entity.pdbx_description
1 polymer ?
#
loop_
_entity_poly.entity_id
_entity_poly.type
_entity_poly.pdbx_seq_one_letter_code
_entity_poly.pdbx_strand_id
1 'polypeptide(L)'
;MIGGDDIELRKEQVEKIELILSRIIHKELSTMVARLNALFQQIDKAFESKFADAIRDEAISLEPDYAIGRASHSNEMAKIKRGDVYYIHVAFAYLVMLAGFGCLFSRVIKPIMWMHVWFGRFYWIFMLWTTATSLLIHNTGLPLAVLISFIFVGCGMTFGWLAINVHQIQMTRNATAHVQDQIKAEGAEVIAKFGTLERMIMAEKGKIAMGKSFRERIVSFKALHGALMITSWINIIGRIFVTPLVNDFSCHTYPYYKQIDTKHFAGASAPLTAVPELDPMYARLPWSKTGMPGWGAALSLGPFLGSFLVGVVYVVVQQYLGNVPKAGSSRAVAPVEPRSSIAKEKLLEGAGQT
;
A
#
# COMPACT_ATOMS: atom_id res chain seq x y z
N MET A 1 15.05 23.76 42.98
CA MET A 1 15.41 24.62 41.83
C MET A 1 16.34 23.80 40.95
N ILE A 2 15.83 23.23 39.85
CA ILE A 2 16.68 22.61 38.83
C ILE A 2 17.25 23.80 38.04
N GLY A 3 18.57 24.01 38.15
CA GLY A 3 19.24 25.17 37.57
C GLY A 3 19.09 25.19 36.04
N GLY A 4 18.95 26.40 35.47
CA GLY A 4 18.82 26.60 34.02
C GLY A 4 19.93 25.92 33.21
N ASP A 5 21.11 25.76 33.82
CA ASP A 5 22.28 25.10 33.22
C ASP A 5 22.03 23.61 32.89
N ASP A 6 21.22 22.89 33.69
CA ASP A 6 20.90 21.47 33.41
C ASP A 6 19.92 21.32 32.23
N ILE A 7 19.15 22.38 31.91
CA ILE A 7 18.24 22.40 30.77
C ILE A 7 19.01 22.66 29.47
N GLU A 8 19.98 23.58 29.48
CA GLU A 8 20.83 23.82 28.30
C GLU A 8 21.70 22.61 27.96
N LEU A 9 22.33 21.99 28.98
CA LEU A 9 23.15 20.79 28.78
C LEU A 9 22.36 19.65 28.14
N ARG A 10 21.10 19.43 28.58
CA ARG A 10 20.21 18.42 28.01
C ARG A 10 19.79 18.73 26.58
N LYS A 11 19.57 20.02 26.24
CA LYS A 11 19.28 20.42 24.85
C LYS A 11 20.45 20.12 23.92
N GLU A 12 21.68 20.48 24.34
CA GLU A 12 22.88 20.20 23.55
C GLU A 12 23.09 18.69 23.35
N GLN A 13 22.86 17.88 24.39
CA GLN A 13 22.93 16.42 24.29
C GLN A 13 21.88 15.84 23.34
N VAL A 14 20.65 16.34 23.38
CA VAL A 14 19.58 15.90 22.45
C VAL A 14 19.92 16.27 21.01
N GLU A 15 20.39 17.49 20.73
CA GLU A 15 20.80 17.92 19.39
C GLU A 15 21.95 17.04 18.85
N LYS A 16 22.92 16.70 19.70
CA LYS A 16 24.06 15.84 19.33
C LYS A 16 23.60 14.41 19.01
N ILE A 17 22.65 13.86 19.79
CA ILE A 17 22.06 12.54 19.54
C ILE A 17 21.24 12.55 18.24
N GLU A 18 20.44 13.60 18.01
CA GLU A 18 19.68 13.76 16.75
C GLU A 18 20.61 13.82 15.53
N LEU A 19 21.73 14.56 15.62
CA LEU A 19 22.73 14.65 14.56
C LEU A 19 23.39 13.30 14.27
N ILE A 20 23.77 12.55 15.31
CA ILE A 20 24.39 11.22 15.17
C ILE A 20 23.39 10.24 14.56
N LEU A 21 22.16 10.20 15.06
CA LEU A 21 21.10 9.33 14.53
C LEU A 21 20.79 9.69 13.07
N SER A 22 20.67 10.98 12.74
CA SER A 22 20.45 11.43 11.37
C SER A 22 21.56 10.97 10.42
N ARG A 23 22.84 11.07 10.83
CA ARG A 23 23.98 10.60 10.03
C ARG A 23 24.01 9.08 9.86
N ILE A 24 23.77 8.33 10.94
CA ILE A 24 23.72 6.86 10.90
C ILE A 24 22.57 6.41 10.00
N ILE A 25 21.37 6.98 10.20
CA ILE A 25 20.20 6.70 9.37
C ILE A 25 20.53 7.04 7.92
N HIS A 26 21.04 8.22 7.58
CA HIS A 26 21.32 8.58 6.18
C HIS A 26 22.36 7.66 5.52
N LYS A 27 23.45 7.31 6.23
CA LYS A 27 24.53 6.47 5.69
C LYS A 27 24.09 5.02 5.52
N GLU A 28 23.54 4.41 6.56
CA GLU A 28 23.10 3.01 6.53
C GLU A 28 21.92 2.83 5.59
N LEU A 29 21.00 3.80 5.57
CA LEU A 29 19.86 3.76 4.68
C LEU A 29 20.24 3.95 3.22
N SER A 30 21.09 4.93 2.88
CA SER A 30 21.50 5.12 1.48
C SER A 30 22.20 3.87 0.95
N THR A 31 23.02 3.24 1.80
CA THR A 31 23.65 1.95 1.52
C THR A 31 22.61 0.83 1.37
N MET A 32 21.62 0.77 2.25
CA MET A 32 20.54 -0.22 2.18
C MET A 32 19.67 -0.03 0.93
N VAL A 33 19.31 1.20 0.56
CA VAL A 33 18.56 1.53 -0.66
C VAL A 33 19.37 1.17 -1.90
N ALA A 34 20.68 1.47 -1.93
CA ALA A 34 21.55 1.08 -3.03
C ALA A 34 21.64 -0.45 -3.17
N ARG A 35 21.80 -1.18 -2.06
CA ARG A 35 21.80 -2.65 -2.03
C ARG A 35 20.46 -3.23 -2.49
N LEU A 36 19.35 -2.64 -2.05
CA LEU A 36 18.01 -3.08 -2.43
C LEU A 36 17.75 -2.83 -3.92
N ASN A 37 18.16 -1.67 -4.45
CA ASN A 37 18.07 -1.37 -5.88
C ASN A 37 18.94 -2.33 -6.70
N ALA A 38 20.17 -2.62 -6.26
CA ALA A 38 21.03 -3.60 -6.92
C ALA A 38 20.42 -5.01 -6.89
N LEU A 39 19.85 -5.42 -5.76
CA LEU A 39 19.13 -6.68 -5.63
C LEU A 39 17.92 -6.72 -6.59
N PHE A 40 17.14 -5.64 -6.68
CA PHE A 40 16.02 -5.55 -7.62
C PHE A 40 16.48 -5.68 -9.06
N GLN A 41 17.55 -4.97 -9.46
CA GLN A 41 18.10 -5.11 -10.81
C GLN A 41 18.61 -6.53 -11.10
N GLN A 42 19.18 -7.21 -10.10
CA GLN A 42 19.61 -8.60 -10.24
C GLN A 42 18.41 -9.55 -10.41
N ILE A 43 17.35 -9.36 -9.61
CA ILE A 43 16.11 -10.13 -9.72
C ILE A 43 15.47 -9.89 -11.09
N ASP A 44 15.41 -8.63 -11.54
CA ASP A 44 14.81 -8.24 -12.81
C ASP A 44 15.56 -8.88 -13.99
N LYS A 45 16.89 -8.78 -14.02
CA LYS A 45 17.73 -9.44 -15.04
C LYS A 45 17.62 -10.97 -15.02
N ALA A 46 17.61 -11.56 -13.83
CA ALA A 46 17.47 -13.01 -13.69
C ALA A 46 16.10 -13.49 -14.19
N PHE A 47 15.06 -12.70 -13.94
CA PHE A 47 13.72 -12.95 -14.42
C PHE A 47 13.62 -12.77 -15.93
N GLU A 48 14.10 -11.65 -16.48
CA GLU A 48 14.14 -11.40 -17.93
C GLU A 48 14.89 -12.49 -18.67
N SER A 49 16.05 -12.93 -18.17
CA SER A 49 16.80 -14.04 -18.77
C SER A 49 15.97 -15.33 -18.76
N LYS A 50 15.45 -15.74 -17.60
CA LYS A 50 14.65 -16.98 -17.50
C LYS A 50 13.39 -16.93 -18.34
N PHE A 51 12.76 -15.77 -18.45
CA PHE A 51 11.57 -15.56 -19.27
C PHE A 51 11.89 -15.58 -20.76
N ALA A 52 12.98 -14.91 -21.17
CA ALA A 52 13.45 -14.93 -22.55
C ALA A 52 13.89 -16.33 -22.99
N ASP A 53 14.54 -17.09 -22.11
CA ASP A 53 14.91 -18.48 -22.34
C ASP A 53 13.64 -19.34 -22.51
N ALA A 54 12.66 -19.21 -21.61
CA ALA A 54 11.38 -19.92 -21.71
C ALA A 54 10.62 -19.63 -23.02
N ILE A 55 10.57 -18.36 -23.46
CA ILE A 55 9.94 -17.98 -24.74
C ILE A 55 10.72 -18.54 -25.93
N ARG A 56 12.07 -18.46 -25.90
CA ARG A 56 12.91 -18.95 -26.99
C ARG A 56 12.76 -20.46 -27.15
N ASP A 57 12.72 -21.18 -26.03
CA ASP A 57 12.53 -22.63 -26.00
C ASP A 57 11.16 -23.04 -26.53
N GLU A 58 10.11 -22.24 -26.25
CA GLU A 58 8.78 -22.42 -26.84
C GLU A 58 8.76 -22.12 -28.35
N ALA A 59 9.43 -21.07 -28.81
CA ALA A 59 9.51 -20.70 -30.22
C ALA A 59 10.29 -21.71 -31.08
N ILE A 60 11.38 -22.29 -30.54
CA ILE A 60 12.14 -23.35 -31.22
C ILE A 60 11.32 -24.66 -31.31
N SER A 61 10.39 -24.89 -30.39
CA SER A 61 9.52 -26.08 -30.40
C SER A 61 8.40 -26.06 -31.46
N LEU A 62 8.21 -24.93 -32.15
CA LEU A 62 7.18 -24.73 -33.18
C LEU A 62 7.66 -24.94 -34.62
N GLU A 63 8.91 -25.36 -34.84
CA GLU A 63 9.36 -25.77 -36.18
C GLU A 63 8.72 -27.10 -36.63
N PRO A 64 8.39 -27.26 -37.94
CA PRO A 64 7.42 -28.27 -38.39
C PRO A 64 7.89 -29.73 -38.34
N ASP A 65 9.21 -29.99 -38.29
CA ASP A 65 9.76 -31.33 -38.51
C ASP A 65 9.95 -32.17 -37.22
N TYR A 66 9.54 -31.66 -36.05
CA TYR A 66 9.75 -32.32 -34.75
C TYR A 66 8.50 -33.04 -34.19
N ALA A 67 7.79 -33.79 -35.04
CA ALA A 67 6.61 -34.56 -34.63
C ALA A 67 6.94 -35.93 -33.99
N ILE A 68 8.17 -36.46 -34.16
CA ILE A 68 8.48 -37.87 -33.82
C ILE A 68 9.24 -38.01 -32.48
N GLY A 69 9.87 -36.95 -31.96
CA GLY A 69 10.61 -36.96 -30.67
C GLY A 69 9.83 -36.46 -29.44
N ARG A 70 8.54 -36.11 -29.61
CA ARG A 70 7.79 -35.22 -28.69
C ARG A 70 7.43 -35.81 -27.31
N ALA A 71 7.65 -37.09 -27.06
CA ALA A 71 7.30 -37.72 -25.77
C ALA A 71 8.37 -37.58 -24.67
N SER A 72 9.65 -37.40 -25.01
CA SER A 72 10.73 -37.34 -24.00
C SER A 72 11.19 -35.92 -23.67
N HIS A 73 11.26 -35.01 -24.65
CA HIS A 73 11.77 -33.65 -24.42
C HIS A 73 10.74 -32.63 -23.92
N SER A 74 9.44 -32.84 -24.17
CA SER A 74 8.34 -32.02 -23.61
C SER A 74 8.21 -32.13 -22.08
N ASN A 75 8.88 -33.11 -21.46
CA ASN A 75 8.91 -33.31 -20.01
C ASN A 75 10.01 -32.50 -19.28
N GLU A 76 11.01 -31.94 -19.98
CA GLU A 76 12.10 -31.19 -19.33
C GLU A 76 11.93 -29.66 -19.35
N MET A 77 11.31 -29.08 -20.38
CA MET A 77 10.99 -27.63 -20.40
C MET A 77 9.73 -27.32 -19.58
N ALA A 78 8.78 -28.25 -19.49
CA ALA A 78 7.66 -28.21 -18.53
C ALA A 78 8.10 -28.32 -17.04
N LYS A 79 9.42 -28.34 -16.82
CA LYS A 79 10.15 -28.58 -15.58
C LYS A 79 10.98 -27.36 -15.13
N ILE A 80 10.73 -26.14 -15.63
CA ILE A 80 10.63 -25.03 -14.65
C ILE A 80 9.54 -25.53 -13.70
N LYS A 81 9.96 -26.12 -12.57
CA LYS A 81 9.03 -26.83 -11.70
C LYS A 81 7.94 -25.82 -11.40
N ARG A 82 6.70 -26.08 -11.79
CA ARG A 82 5.57 -25.17 -11.55
C ARG A 82 5.45 -24.77 -10.07
N GLY A 83 6.00 -25.58 -9.16
CA GLY A 83 6.24 -25.23 -7.77
C GLY A 83 7.13 -23.99 -7.55
N ASP A 84 8.15 -23.75 -8.36
CA ASP A 84 9.08 -22.62 -8.23
C ASP A 84 8.37 -21.28 -8.42
N VAL A 85 7.47 -21.16 -9.40
CA VAL A 85 6.68 -19.94 -9.63
C VAL A 85 5.68 -19.70 -8.49
N TYR A 86 5.11 -20.77 -7.94
CA TYR A 86 4.27 -20.69 -6.73
C TYR A 86 5.04 -20.12 -5.53
N TYR A 87 6.26 -20.60 -5.28
CA TYR A 87 7.09 -20.06 -4.20
C TYR A 87 7.46 -18.59 -4.42
N ILE A 88 7.72 -18.20 -5.66
CA ILE A 88 7.97 -16.79 -6.00
C ILE A 88 6.71 -15.94 -5.73
N HIS A 89 5.53 -16.40 -6.13
CA HIS A 89 4.26 -15.72 -5.84
C HIS A 89 4.03 -15.55 -4.34
N VAL A 90 4.21 -16.63 -3.57
CA VAL A 90 4.09 -16.61 -2.11
C VAL A 90 5.09 -15.64 -1.50
N ALA A 91 6.36 -15.65 -1.96
CA ALA A 91 7.36 -14.71 -1.50
C ALA A 91 6.95 -13.25 -1.74
N PHE A 92 6.43 -12.92 -2.92
CA PHE A 92 5.91 -11.58 -3.18
C PHE A 92 4.70 -11.23 -2.32
N ALA A 93 3.79 -12.17 -2.06
CA ALA A 93 2.68 -11.94 -1.13
C ALA A 93 3.19 -11.58 0.28
N TYR A 94 4.21 -12.27 0.78
CA TYR A 94 4.89 -11.91 2.04
C TYR A 94 5.52 -10.52 1.99
N LEU A 95 6.18 -10.16 0.88
CA LEU A 95 6.76 -8.84 0.70
C LEU A 95 5.70 -7.73 0.68
N VAL A 96 4.54 -7.97 0.07
CA VAL A 96 3.38 -7.05 0.14
C VAL A 96 2.92 -6.87 1.59
N MET A 97 2.81 -7.96 2.34
CA MET A 97 2.45 -7.91 3.76
C MET A 97 3.43 -7.04 4.56
N LEU A 98 4.73 -7.30 4.43
CA LEU A 98 5.79 -6.57 5.13
C LEU A 98 5.80 -5.09 4.74
N ALA A 99 5.64 -4.77 3.45
CA ALA A 99 5.55 -3.39 2.98
C ALA A 99 4.33 -2.66 3.57
N GLY A 100 3.18 -3.33 3.72
CA GLY A 100 2.01 -2.75 4.37
C GLY A 100 2.20 -2.48 5.86
N PHE A 101 2.88 -3.38 6.60
CA PHE A 101 3.31 -3.10 7.97
C PHE A 101 4.26 -1.90 8.01
N GLY A 102 5.25 -1.86 7.12
CA GLY A 102 6.17 -0.73 6.98
C GLY A 102 5.45 0.59 6.75
N CYS A 103 4.43 0.60 5.87
CA CYS A 103 3.55 1.76 5.63
C CYS A 103 2.84 2.22 6.91
N LEU A 104 2.23 1.31 7.67
CA LEU A 104 1.53 1.63 8.91
C LEU A 104 2.47 2.19 9.99
N PHE A 105 3.57 1.48 10.28
CA PHE A 105 4.49 1.87 11.35
C PHE A 105 5.24 3.17 11.04
N SER A 106 5.74 3.32 9.81
CA SER A 106 6.40 4.56 9.39
C SER A 106 5.49 5.78 9.50
N ARG A 107 4.18 5.59 9.42
CA ARG A 107 3.20 6.67 9.54
C ARG A 107 2.91 7.08 10.98
N VAL A 108 3.18 6.21 11.95
CA VAL A 108 3.06 6.47 13.38
C VAL A 108 4.34 7.07 13.95
N ILE A 109 5.50 6.54 13.54
CA ILE A 109 6.81 6.88 14.09
C ILE A 109 7.43 8.04 13.29
N LYS A 110 7.36 9.27 13.82
CA LYS A 110 7.77 10.51 13.13
C LYS A 110 9.18 10.46 12.51
N PRO A 111 10.24 9.96 13.19
CA PRO A 111 11.60 9.92 12.63
C PRO A 111 11.72 9.14 11.32
N ILE A 112 10.88 8.13 11.10
CA ILE A 112 10.91 7.28 9.91
C ILE A 112 9.76 7.58 8.94
N MET A 113 9.04 8.70 9.11
CA MET A 113 7.90 9.05 8.27
C MET A 113 8.24 9.18 6.78
N TRP A 114 9.47 9.56 6.47
CA TRP A 114 9.96 9.65 5.10
C TRP A 114 9.99 8.26 4.41
N MET A 115 10.12 7.16 5.18
CA MET A 115 10.06 5.77 4.67
C MET A 115 8.67 5.39 4.17
N HIS A 116 7.62 6.05 4.65
CA HIS A 116 6.23 5.72 4.31
C HIS A 116 5.99 5.73 2.79
N VAL A 117 6.58 6.71 2.09
CA VAL A 117 6.46 6.81 0.63
C VAL A 117 7.16 5.64 -0.06
N TRP A 118 8.30 5.20 0.46
CA TRP A 118 9.05 4.07 -0.09
C TRP A 118 8.34 2.74 0.15
N PHE A 119 7.84 2.50 1.36
CA PHE A 119 7.02 1.31 1.62
C PHE A 119 5.76 1.28 0.77
N GLY A 120 5.12 2.43 0.51
CA GLY A 120 3.97 2.52 -0.39
C GLY A 120 4.31 2.16 -1.84
N ARG A 121 5.50 2.53 -2.31
CA ARG A 121 6.01 2.15 -3.64
C ARG A 121 6.35 0.66 -3.71
N PHE A 122 7.06 0.15 -2.71
CA PHE A 122 7.39 -1.28 -2.64
C PHE A 122 6.14 -2.14 -2.55
N TYR A 123 5.14 -1.74 -1.76
CA TYR A 123 3.83 -2.40 -1.69
C TYR A 123 3.23 -2.58 -3.09
N TRP A 124 3.20 -1.52 -3.91
CA TRP A 124 2.67 -1.57 -5.27
C TRP A 124 3.50 -2.47 -6.18
N ILE A 125 4.83 -2.34 -6.15
CA ILE A 125 5.73 -3.15 -6.97
C ILE A 125 5.53 -4.64 -6.64
N PHE A 126 5.58 -5.00 -5.36
CA PHE A 126 5.36 -6.38 -4.92
C PHE A 126 3.96 -6.87 -5.26
N MET A 127 2.94 -6.00 -5.21
CA MET A 127 1.58 -6.39 -5.58
C MET A 127 1.45 -6.69 -7.07
N LEU A 128 2.08 -5.88 -7.93
CA LEU A 128 2.15 -6.14 -9.38
C LEU A 128 2.89 -7.46 -9.66
N TRP A 129 4.03 -7.70 -9.00
CA TRP A 129 4.77 -8.95 -9.13
C TRP A 129 4.02 -10.17 -8.61
N THR A 130 3.32 -10.03 -7.48
CA THR A 130 2.42 -11.07 -6.95
C THR A 130 1.33 -11.38 -7.98
N THR A 131 0.77 -10.36 -8.63
CA THR A 131 -0.26 -10.54 -9.66
C THR A 131 0.33 -11.22 -10.91
N ALA A 132 1.45 -10.73 -11.43
CA ALA A 132 2.12 -11.28 -12.61
C ALA A 132 2.49 -12.76 -12.40
N THR A 133 3.11 -13.08 -11.26
CA THR A 133 3.45 -14.47 -10.91
C THR A 133 2.21 -15.32 -10.70
N SER A 134 1.10 -14.77 -10.21
CA SER A 134 -0.18 -15.50 -10.11
C SER A 134 -0.77 -15.86 -11.46
N LEU A 135 -0.54 -15.05 -12.52
CA LEU A 135 -1.01 -15.35 -13.87
C LEU A 135 -0.22 -16.50 -14.50
N LEU A 136 1.05 -16.65 -14.12
CA LEU A 136 1.92 -17.74 -14.54
C LEU A 136 1.65 -19.04 -13.77
N ILE A 137 1.00 -18.96 -12.60
CA ILE A 137 0.45 -20.12 -11.93
C ILE A 137 -0.82 -20.50 -12.67
N HIS A 138 -0.90 -21.75 -13.14
CA HIS A 138 -2.06 -22.24 -13.86
C HIS A 138 -3.25 -22.35 -12.90
N ASN A 139 -4.04 -21.30 -12.74
CA ASN A 139 -5.08 -21.27 -11.72
C ASN A 139 -6.32 -22.05 -12.19
N THR A 140 -6.69 -23.10 -11.47
CA THR A 140 -7.97 -23.80 -11.64
C THR A 140 -9.09 -22.89 -11.17
N GLY A 141 -9.62 -22.06 -12.08
CA GLY A 141 -10.77 -21.20 -11.84
C GLY A 141 -10.66 -20.42 -10.52
N LEU A 142 -9.92 -19.30 -10.53
CA LEU A 142 -9.81 -18.45 -9.35
C LEU A 142 -11.22 -18.16 -8.82
N PRO A 143 -11.55 -18.47 -7.55
CA PRO A 143 -12.92 -18.30 -7.07
C PRO A 143 -13.35 -16.86 -7.33
N LEU A 144 -14.56 -16.67 -7.87
CA LEU A 144 -15.06 -15.34 -8.28
C LEU A 144 -14.87 -14.28 -7.19
N ALA A 145 -15.03 -14.65 -5.92
CA ALA A 145 -14.78 -13.77 -4.78
C ALA A 145 -13.34 -13.23 -4.71
N VAL A 146 -12.34 -14.01 -5.13
CA VAL A 146 -10.94 -13.58 -5.24
C VAL A 146 -10.77 -12.59 -6.38
N LEU A 147 -11.40 -12.82 -7.53
CA LEU A 147 -11.36 -11.86 -8.65
C LEU A 147 -12.01 -10.53 -8.27
N ILE A 148 -13.16 -10.57 -7.59
CA ILE A 148 -13.82 -9.38 -7.03
C ILE A 148 -12.87 -8.65 -6.08
N SER A 149 -12.19 -9.38 -5.19
CA SER A 149 -11.20 -8.80 -4.28
C SER A 149 -10.03 -8.15 -5.02
N PHE A 150 -9.54 -8.74 -6.13
CA PHE A 150 -8.47 -8.14 -6.93
C PHE A 150 -8.91 -6.86 -7.63
N ILE A 151 -10.10 -6.87 -8.22
CA ILE A 151 -10.69 -5.66 -8.82
C ILE A 151 -10.83 -4.57 -7.74
N PHE A 152 -11.35 -4.92 -6.57
CA PHE A 152 -11.51 -3.98 -5.47
C PHE A 152 -10.17 -3.43 -4.99
N VAL A 153 -9.15 -4.27 -4.85
CA VAL A 153 -7.77 -3.88 -4.52
C VAL A 153 -7.20 -2.93 -5.57
N GLY A 154 -7.24 -3.29 -6.86
CA GLY A 154 -6.66 -2.51 -7.94
C GLY A 154 -7.35 -1.15 -8.12
N CYS A 155 -8.68 -1.14 -8.18
CA CYS A 155 -9.47 0.09 -8.26
C CYS A 155 -9.33 0.93 -6.98
N GLY A 156 -9.45 0.30 -5.81
CA GLY A 156 -9.34 0.98 -4.52
C GLY A 156 -7.99 1.66 -4.32
N MET A 157 -6.89 1.02 -4.71
CA MET A 157 -5.56 1.62 -4.64
C MET A 157 -5.39 2.78 -5.64
N THR A 158 -5.96 2.66 -6.85
CA THR A 158 -6.00 3.76 -7.83
C THR A 158 -6.76 4.97 -7.27
N PHE A 159 -7.95 4.75 -6.71
CA PHE A 159 -8.72 5.82 -6.06
C PHE A 159 -7.99 6.38 -4.83
N GLY A 160 -7.30 5.54 -4.07
CA GLY A 160 -6.47 5.97 -2.95
C GLY A 160 -5.33 6.89 -3.39
N TRP A 161 -4.69 6.60 -4.53
CA TRP A 161 -3.65 7.46 -5.11
C TRP A 161 -4.21 8.80 -5.60
N LEU A 162 -5.37 8.79 -6.27
CA LEU A 162 -6.06 10.02 -6.67
C LEU A 162 -6.43 10.88 -5.45
N ALA A 163 -7.01 10.26 -4.41
CA ALA A 163 -7.41 10.94 -3.19
C ALA A 163 -6.22 11.65 -2.52
N ILE A 164 -5.06 10.98 -2.40
CA ILE A 164 -3.89 11.59 -1.75
C ILE A 164 -3.29 12.72 -2.61
N ASN A 165 -3.32 12.62 -3.94
CA ASN A 165 -2.86 13.70 -4.82
C ASN A 165 -3.76 14.93 -4.72
N VAL A 166 -5.08 14.75 -4.76
CA VAL A 166 -6.05 15.85 -4.57
C VAL A 166 -5.80 16.52 -3.22
N HIS A 167 -5.60 15.73 -2.16
CA HIS A 167 -5.26 16.25 -0.84
C HIS A 167 -3.97 17.08 -0.83
N GLN A 168 -2.91 16.60 -1.47
CA GLN A 168 -1.62 17.30 -1.55
C GLN A 168 -1.72 18.63 -2.33
N ILE A 169 -2.49 18.64 -3.42
CA ILE A 169 -2.74 19.85 -4.21
C ILE A 169 -3.51 20.87 -3.37
N GLN A 170 -4.59 20.46 -2.71
CA GLN A 170 -5.38 21.33 -1.82
C GLN A 170 -4.53 21.90 -0.67
N MET A 171 -3.75 21.05 0.00
CA MET A 171 -2.84 21.48 1.06
C MET A 171 -1.78 22.48 0.57
N THR A 172 -1.24 22.26 -0.63
CA THR A 172 -0.25 23.18 -1.22
C THR A 172 -0.88 24.50 -1.59
N ARG A 173 -2.05 24.49 -2.25
CA ARG A 173 -2.78 25.72 -2.61
C ARG A 173 -3.13 26.55 -1.38
N ASN A 174 -3.68 25.93 -0.34
CA ASN A 174 -4.07 26.64 0.88
C ASN A 174 -2.86 27.21 1.62
N ALA A 175 -1.78 26.44 1.75
CA ALA A 175 -0.54 26.90 2.37
C ALA A 175 0.10 28.05 1.58
N THR A 176 0.15 27.96 0.24
CA THR A 176 0.67 29.02 -0.60
C THR A 176 -0.17 30.29 -0.49
N ALA A 177 -1.50 30.19 -0.48
CA ALA A 177 -2.37 31.35 -0.30
C ALA A 177 -2.12 32.06 1.04
N HIS A 178 -2.04 31.30 2.14
CA HIS A 178 -1.74 31.85 3.47
C HIS A 178 -0.35 32.51 3.52
N VAL A 179 0.67 31.88 2.93
CA VAL A 179 2.02 32.44 2.87
C VAL A 179 2.04 33.72 2.02
N GLN A 180 1.32 33.76 0.90
CA GLN A 180 1.18 34.97 0.09
C GLN A 180 0.50 36.11 0.86
N ASP A 181 -0.54 35.81 1.63
CA ASP A 181 -1.21 36.81 2.45
C ASP A 181 -0.33 37.32 3.59
N GLN A 182 0.47 36.44 4.23
CA GLN A 182 1.49 36.83 5.21
C GLN A 182 2.56 37.75 4.59
N ILE A 183 3.08 37.40 3.41
CA ILE A 183 4.08 38.22 2.70
C ILE A 183 3.49 39.60 2.32
N LYS A 184 2.21 39.65 1.90
CA LYS A 184 1.55 40.93 1.61
C LYS A 184 1.36 41.80 2.87
N ALA A 185 1.10 41.19 4.02
CA ALA A 185 0.82 41.89 5.26
C ALA A 185 2.10 42.37 5.97
N GLU A 186 3.14 41.54 6.00
CA GLU A 186 4.37 41.78 6.78
C GLU A 186 5.58 42.14 5.91
N GLY A 187 5.44 42.07 4.58
CA GLY A 187 6.52 42.34 3.63
C GLY A 187 7.44 41.13 3.38
N ALA A 188 8.42 41.33 2.50
CA ALA A 188 9.35 40.28 2.07
C ALA A 188 10.31 39.81 3.18
N GLU A 189 10.46 40.59 4.25
CA GLU A 189 11.34 40.28 5.38
C GLU A 189 10.95 38.99 6.12
N VAL A 190 9.68 38.57 6.04
CA VAL A 190 9.23 37.29 6.62
C VAL A 190 9.94 36.11 5.97
N ILE A 191 10.28 36.19 4.68
CA ILE A 191 10.98 35.11 3.97
C ILE A 191 12.37 34.89 4.60
N ALA A 192 13.05 35.96 5.01
CA ALA A 192 14.37 35.87 5.65
C ALA A 192 14.31 35.10 6.98
N LYS A 193 13.20 35.19 7.74
CA LYS A 193 12.98 34.43 8.99
C LYS A 193 12.94 32.92 8.77
N PHE A 194 12.43 32.47 7.63
CA PHE A 194 12.32 31.04 7.28
C PHE A 194 13.46 30.55 6.37
N GLY A 195 14.30 31.45 5.88
CA GLY A 195 15.39 31.19 4.94
C GLY A 195 14.91 31.03 3.49
N THR A 196 13.85 30.25 3.25
CA THR A 196 13.30 30.05 1.89
C THR A 196 11.76 30.04 1.88
N LEU A 197 11.18 30.42 0.73
CA LEU A 197 9.73 30.35 0.49
C LEU A 197 9.20 28.92 0.65
N GLU A 198 9.96 27.92 0.21
CA GLU A 198 9.58 26.51 0.33
C GLU A 198 9.48 26.07 1.80
N ARG A 199 10.44 26.46 2.65
CA ARG A 199 10.40 26.15 4.09
C ARG A 199 9.21 26.84 4.76
N MET A 200 8.87 28.06 4.35
CA MET A 200 7.69 28.77 4.84
C MET A 200 6.39 28.04 4.46
N ILE A 201 6.24 27.63 3.19
CA ILE A 201 5.08 26.83 2.72
C ILE A 201 4.99 25.50 3.48
N MET A 202 6.11 24.82 3.71
CA MET A 202 6.14 23.54 4.45
C MET A 202 5.77 23.71 5.93
N ALA A 203 6.25 24.78 6.57
CA ALA A 203 5.85 25.13 7.93
C ALA A 203 4.34 25.41 8.01
N GLU A 204 3.79 26.15 7.05
CA GLU A 204 2.36 26.48 6.99
C GLU A 204 1.50 25.23 6.72
N LYS A 205 1.93 24.32 5.84
CA LYS A 205 1.30 22.99 5.68
C LYS A 205 1.25 22.23 7.01
N GLY A 206 2.32 22.30 7.80
CA GLY A 206 2.39 21.75 9.15
C GLY A 206 1.34 22.35 10.08
N LYS A 207 1.22 23.68 10.11
CA LYS A 207 0.20 24.39 10.91
C LYS A 207 -1.22 24.02 10.49
N ILE A 208 -1.53 24.05 9.19
CA ILE A 208 -2.85 23.65 8.66
C ILE A 208 -3.15 22.20 9.06
N ALA A 209 -2.20 21.29 8.95
CA ALA A 209 -2.39 19.89 9.34
C ALA A 209 -2.62 19.73 10.84
N MET A 210 -1.95 20.52 11.69
CA MET A 210 -2.13 20.52 13.14
C MET A 210 -3.47 21.14 13.56
N GLY A 211 -3.91 22.19 12.87
CA GLY A 211 -5.16 22.92 13.15
C GLY A 211 -6.44 22.15 12.81
N LYS A 212 -6.35 21.04 12.05
CA LYS A 212 -7.51 20.22 11.73
C LYS A 212 -8.12 19.57 12.97
N SER A 213 -9.42 19.73 13.09
CA SER A 213 -10.26 19.04 14.08
C SER A 213 -10.20 17.52 13.89
N PHE A 214 -10.61 16.78 14.91
CA PHE A 214 -10.72 15.33 14.85
C PHE A 214 -11.59 14.87 13.67
N ARG A 215 -12.76 15.49 13.49
CA ARG A 215 -13.69 15.18 12.40
C ARG A 215 -13.06 15.40 11.02
N GLU A 216 -12.35 16.52 10.83
CA GLU A 216 -11.66 16.80 9.57
C GLU A 216 -10.50 15.85 9.29
N ARG A 217 -9.90 15.24 10.32
CA ARG A 217 -8.85 14.24 10.14
C ARG A 217 -9.44 12.91 9.67
N ILE A 218 -10.53 12.46 10.31
CA ILE A 218 -11.21 11.20 9.98
C ILE A 218 -11.97 11.28 8.65
N VAL A 219 -12.61 12.41 8.38
CA VAL A 219 -13.34 12.66 7.12
C VAL A 219 -12.45 13.47 6.18
N SER A 220 -11.33 12.87 5.78
CA SER A 220 -10.41 13.48 4.80
C SER A 220 -10.04 12.52 3.69
N PHE A 221 -9.63 13.07 2.55
CA PHE A 221 -9.01 12.29 1.47
C PHE A 221 -7.77 11.50 1.93
N LYS A 222 -7.05 12.00 2.94
CA LYS A 222 -5.92 11.28 3.55
C LYS A 222 -6.39 10.05 4.34
N ALA A 223 -7.48 10.17 5.10
CA ALA A 223 -8.09 9.04 5.79
C ALA A 223 -8.68 8.03 4.79
N LEU A 224 -9.35 8.51 3.74
CA LEU A 224 -9.85 7.66 2.66
C LEU A 224 -8.72 6.87 1.97
N HIS A 225 -7.59 7.52 1.67
CA HIS A 225 -6.40 6.84 1.17
C HIS A 225 -5.93 5.74 2.12
N GLY A 226 -5.79 6.05 3.42
CA GLY A 226 -5.40 5.08 4.43
C GLY A 226 -6.38 3.91 4.54
N ALA A 227 -7.68 4.18 4.47
CA ALA A 227 -8.74 3.18 4.51
C ALA A 227 -8.65 2.20 3.33
N LEU A 228 -8.49 2.73 2.11
CA LEU A 228 -8.33 1.94 0.89
C LEU A 228 -7.05 1.09 0.91
N MET A 229 -5.94 1.65 1.41
CA MET A 229 -4.69 0.90 1.61
C MET A 229 -4.86 -0.28 2.60
N ILE A 230 -5.48 -0.04 3.76
CA ILE A 230 -5.69 -1.09 4.78
C ILE A 230 -6.62 -2.18 4.24
N THR A 231 -7.70 -1.79 3.57
CA THR A 231 -8.67 -2.73 2.97
C THR A 231 -7.98 -3.63 1.94
N SER A 232 -7.13 -3.03 1.10
CA SER A 232 -6.34 -3.74 0.11
C SER A 232 -5.38 -4.74 0.77
N TRP A 233 -4.68 -4.30 1.81
CA TRP A 233 -3.66 -5.09 2.50
C TRP A 233 -4.23 -6.26 3.32
N ILE A 234 -5.36 -6.08 4.02
CA ILE A 234 -6.00 -7.15 4.81
C ILE A 234 -6.39 -8.36 3.94
N ASN A 235 -6.84 -8.11 2.71
CA ASN A 235 -7.21 -9.16 1.76
C ASN A 235 -6.03 -10.06 1.34
N ILE A 236 -4.80 -9.59 1.53
CA ILE A 236 -3.56 -10.32 1.23
C ILE A 236 -3.05 -11.01 2.50
N ILE A 237 -3.01 -10.29 3.62
CA ILE A 237 -2.58 -10.84 4.92
C ILE A 237 -3.38 -12.07 5.32
N GLY A 238 -4.71 -11.99 5.21
CA GLY A 238 -5.58 -13.09 5.63
C GLY A 238 -5.25 -14.39 4.90
N ARG A 239 -4.76 -14.31 3.65
CA ARG A 239 -4.41 -15.47 2.83
C ARG A 239 -3.08 -16.09 3.23
N ILE A 240 -2.11 -15.28 3.65
CA ILE A 240 -0.77 -15.76 4.03
C ILE A 240 -0.84 -16.68 5.25
N PHE A 241 -1.63 -16.32 6.26
CA PHE A 241 -1.70 -17.09 7.51
C PHE A 241 -2.55 -18.36 7.43
N VAL A 242 -3.42 -18.48 6.43
CA VAL A 242 -4.32 -19.64 6.26
C VAL A 242 -3.89 -20.56 5.11
N THR A 243 -2.90 -20.17 4.30
CA THR A 243 -2.39 -21.00 3.21
C THR A 243 -1.31 -21.94 3.76
N PRO A 244 -1.55 -23.25 3.85
CA PRO A 244 -0.50 -24.18 4.25
C PRO A 244 0.62 -24.16 3.20
N LEU A 245 1.86 -23.93 3.63
CA LEU A 245 3.07 -23.97 2.80
C LEU A 245 3.48 -25.42 2.52
N VAL A 246 2.61 -26.18 1.86
CA VAL A 246 2.87 -27.57 1.48
C VAL A 246 3.32 -27.67 0.03
N ASN A 247 4.29 -28.54 -0.25
CA ASN A 247 4.90 -28.75 -1.57
C ASN A 247 3.93 -29.20 -2.68
N ASP A 248 2.68 -29.56 -2.35
CA ASP A 248 1.76 -30.17 -3.31
C ASP A 248 0.67 -29.22 -3.83
N PHE A 249 1.06 -28.02 -4.25
CA PHE A 249 0.16 -27.17 -5.05
C PHE A 249 0.18 -27.63 -6.51
N SER A 250 -0.62 -28.67 -6.81
CA SER A 250 -0.78 -29.23 -8.15
C SER A 250 -2.10 -28.74 -8.75
N CYS A 251 -2.02 -27.78 -9.66
CA CYS A 251 -3.17 -27.31 -10.44
C CYS A 251 -3.51 -28.32 -11.55
N HIS A 252 -4.74 -28.87 -11.52
CA HIS A 252 -5.24 -29.78 -12.55
C HIS A 252 -6.55 -29.26 -13.15
N THR A 253 -6.64 -29.31 -14.48
CA THR A 253 -7.73 -28.79 -15.35
C THR A 253 -9.10 -29.47 -15.18
N TYR A 254 -9.17 -30.53 -14.39
CA TYR A 254 -10.34 -30.96 -13.62
C TYR A 254 -9.77 -31.39 -12.26
N PRO A 255 -10.34 -30.99 -11.11
CA PRO A 255 -9.81 -31.46 -9.85
C PRO A 255 -10.01 -32.97 -9.85
N TYR A 256 -8.97 -33.75 -9.61
CA TYR A 256 -9.07 -35.19 -9.39
C TYR A 256 -8.60 -35.44 -7.95
N TYR A 257 -9.23 -36.35 -7.22
CA TYR A 257 -8.77 -36.71 -5.88
C TYR A 257 -7.32 -37.19 -5.96
N LYS A 258 -6.46 -36.68 -5.08
CA LYS A 258 -5.06 -37.12 -5.00
C LYS A 258 -5.03 -38.59 -4.62
N GLN A 259 -4.46 -39.38 -5.50
CA GLN A 259 -4.12 -40.76 -5.25
C GLN A 259 -2.79 -40.79 -4.49
N ILE A 260 -2.87 -40.61 -3.18
CA ILE A 260 -1.72 -40.62 -2.27
C ILE A 260 -1.77 -41.87 -1.41
N ASP A 261 -0.61 -42.51 -1.26
CA ASP A 261 -0.42 -43.52 -0.24
C ASP A 261 -0.07 -42.83 1.08
N THR A 262 -0.97 -42.94 2.04
CA THR A 262 -0.74 -42.58 3.42
C THR A 262 -0.85 -43.84 4.28
N LYS A 263 -0.38 -43.79 5.53
CA LYS A 263 -0.54 -44.89 6.50
C LYS A 263 -1.99 -45.38 6.64
N HIS A 264 -2.98 -44.55 6.30
CA HIS A 264 -4.41 -44.82 6.48
C HIS A 264 -5.18 -44.98 5.16
N PHE A 265 -4.54 -44.78 4.01
CA PHE A 265 -5.20 -44.82 2.71
C PHE A 265 -4.18 -45.19 1.64
N ALA A 266 -4.36 -46.34 0.97
CA ALA A 266 -3.53 -46.77 -0.16
C ALA A 266 -4.23 -46.37 -1.47
N GLY A 267 -4.00 -45.12 -1.89
CA GLY A 267 -4.67 -44.53 -3.05
C GLY A 267 -3.83 -44.51 -4.32
N ALA A 268 -2.50 -44.64 -4.25
CA ALA A 268 -1.60 -44.26 -5.35
C ALA A 268 -1.82 -45.02 -6.68
N SER A 269 -2.48 -46.18 -6.63
CA SER A 269 -2.81 -47.01 -7.81
C SER A 269 -4.28 -46.94 -8.25
N ALA A 270 -5.13 -46.18 -7.54
CA ALA A 270 -6.55 -46.08 -7.90
C ALA A 270 -6.77 -45.13 -9.11
N PRO A 271 -7.84 -45.34 -9.90
CA PRO A 271 -8.15 -44.47 -11.04
C PRO A 271 -8.35 -43.03 -10.58
N LEU A 272 -7.87 -42.07 -11.38
CA LEU A 272 -8.13 -40.65 -11.12
C LEU A 272 -9.65 -40.43 -11.09
N THR A 273 -10.17 -40.00 -9.94
CA THR A 273 -11.60 -39.70 -9.77
C THR A 273 -11.81 -38.20 -9.78
N ALA A 274 -12.62 -37.69 -10.71
CA ALA A 274 -12.89 -36.27 -10.79
C ALA A 274 -13.58 -35.80 -9.51
N VAL A 275 -13.13 -34.68 -8.97
CA VAL A 275 -13.78 -33.94 -7.90
C VAL A 275 -15.10 -33.42 -8.46
N PRO A 276 -16.20 -33.57 -7.72
CA PRO A 276 -17.52 -33.13 -8.15
C PRO A 276 -17.53 -31.66 -8.59
N GLU A 277 -18.25 -31.37 -9.68
CA GLU A 277 -18.47 -29.99 -10.17
C GLU A 277 -19.18 -29.11 -9.12
N LEU A 278 -20.06 -29.74 -8.32
CA LEU A 278 -20.68 -29.15 -7.14
C LEU A 278 -20.00 -29.73 -5.90
N ASP A 279 -19.31 -28.90 -5.11
CA ASP A 279 -18.77 -29.32 -3.82
C ASP A 279 -19.93 -29.91 -2.99
N PRO A 280 -19.93 -31.22 -2.67
CA PRO A 280 -21.03 -31.85 -1.93
C PRO A 280 -21.16 -31.25 -0.52
N MET A 281 -20.12 -30.56 -0.06
CA MET A 281 -20.10 -29.85 1.20
C MET A 281 -20.26 -28.34 1.03
N TYR A 282 -20.74 -27.85 -0.13
CA TYR A 282 -20.89 -26.41 -0.41
C TYR A 282 -21.60 -25.68 0.73
N ALA A 283 -22.65 -26.27 1.31
CA ALA A 283 -23.41 -25.72 2.43
C ALA A 283 -22.60 -25.43 3.70
N ARG A 284 -21.42 -26.03 3.88
CA ARG A 284 -20.51 -25.75 5.01
C ARG A 284 -19.63 -24.53 4.78
N LEU A 285 -19.51 -24.06 3.54
CA LEU A 285 -18.59 -23.00 3.17
C LEU A 285 -19.15 -21.65 3.62
N PRO A 286 -18.31 -20.70 4.05
CA PRO A 286 -18.78 -19.43 4.60
C PRO A 286 -19.56 -18.58 3.58
N TRP A 287 -19.25 -18.71 2.29
CA TRP A 287 -19.98 -18.03 1.21
C TRP A 287 -21.31 -18.70 0.81
N SER A 288 -21.61 -19.91 1.29
CA SER A 288 -22.85 -20.60 0.91
C SER A 288 -24.11 -19.90 1.39
N LYS A 289 -24.03 -19.20 2.53
CA LYS A 289 -25.16 -18.47 3.12
C LYS A 289 -25.46 -17.14 2.44
N THR A 290 -24.42 -16.46 1.93
CA THR A 290 -24.52 -15.11 1.34
C THR A 290 -24.39 -15.12 -0.18
N GLY A 291 -24.07 -16.26 -0.77
CA GLY A 291 -23.56 -16.38 -2.12
C GLY A 291 -22.13 -15.82 -2.28
N MET A 292 -21.50 -16.16 -3.41
CA MET A 292 -20.17 -15.66 -3.78
C MET A 292 -20.09 -14.12 -3.87
N PRO A 293 -21.10 -13.41 -4.45
CA PRO A 293 -21.07 -11.94 -4.47
C PRO A 293 -21.21 -11.32 -3.08
N GLY A 294 -22.12 -11.83 -2.25
CA GLY A 294 -22.31 -11.33 -0.89
C GLY A 294 -21.09 -11.54 -0.01
N TRP A 295 -20.43 -12.70 -0.15
CA TRP A 295 -19.18 -12.99 0.54
C TRP A 295 -18.04 -12.08 0.07
N GLY A 296 -17.88 -11.89 -1.24
CA GLY A 296 -16.89 -10.97 -1.81
C GLY A 296 -17.09 -9.52 -1.35
N ALA A 297 -18.35 -9.07 -1.31
CA ALA A 297 -18.72 -7.75 -0.80
C ALA A 297 -18.41 -7.62 0.70
N ALA A 298 -18.73 -8.63 1.52
CA ALA A 298 -18.41 -8.63 2.95
C ALA A 298 -16.89 -8.56 3.21
N LEU A 299 -16.08 -9.29 2.42
CA LEU A 299 -14.61 -9.25 2.50
C LEU A 299 -13.99 -7.94 2.02
N SER A 300 -14.73 -7.11 1.28
CA SER A 300 -14.26 -5.79 0.84
C SER A 300 -14.77 -4.67 1.76
N LEU A 301 -16.08 -4.62 2.00
CA LEU A 301 -16.72 -3.58 2.82
C LEU A 301 -16.39 -3.74 4.31
N GLY A 302 -16.28 -4.97 4.81
CA GLY A 302 -15.93 -5.22 6.22
C GLY A 302 -14.59 -4.60 6.60
N PRO A 303 -13.49 -4.96 5.92
CA PRO A 303 -12.18 -4.34 6.19
C PRO A 303 -12.16 -2.84 5.89
N PHE A 304 -12.93 -2.35 4.91
CA PHE A 304 -13.06 -0.92 4.66
C PHE A 304 -13.67 -0.18 5.84
N LEU A 305 -14.80 -0.65 6.39
CA LEU A 305 -15.38 -0.05 7.59
C LEU A 305 -14.46 -0.21 8.81
N GLY A 306 -13.84 -1.38 8.97
CA GLY A 306 -12.87 -1.63 10.04
C GLY A 306 -11.65 -0.70 9.97
N SER A 307 -11.23 -0.31 8.77
CA SER A 307 -10.10 0.60 8.60
C SER A 307 -10.36 2.01 9.15
N PHE A 308 -11.62 2.46 9.21
CA PHE A 308 -11.96 3.72 9.88
C PHE A 308 -11.75 3.65 11.39
N LEU A 309 -11.99 2.49 12.01
CA LEU A 309 -11.67 2.29 13.43
C LEU A 309 -10.16 2.37 13.66
N VAL A 310 -9.36 1.77 12.77
CA VAL A 310 -7.90 1.93 12.79
C VAL A 310 -7.50 3.39 12.62
N GLY A 311 -8.18 4.13 11.73
CA GLY A 311 -8.00 5.58 11.55
C GLY A 311 -8.32 6.39 12.80
N VAL A 312 -9.39 6.05 13.52
CA VAL A 312 -9.76 6.67 14.80
C VAL A 312 -8.66 6.44 15.83
N VAL A 313 -8.24 5.17 16.02
CA VAL A 313 -7.15 4.83 16.94
C VAL A 313 -5.87 5.57 16.56
N TYR A 314 -5.54 5.62 15.27
CA TYR A 314 -4.38 6.35 14.77
C TYR A 314 -4.43 7.83 15.13
N VAL A 315 -5.54 8.52 14.89
CA VAL A 315 -5.68 9.95 15.22
C VAL A 315 -5.55 10.18 16.72
N VAL A 316 -6.17 9.32 17.54
CA VAL A 316 -6.06 9.37 19.01
C VAL A 316 -4.61 9.20 19.45
N VAL A 317 -3.91 8.17 18.96
CA VAL A 317 -2.50 7.93 19.26
C VAL A 317 -1.63 9.12 18.83
N GLN A 318 -1.89 9.72 17.65
CA GLN A 318 -1.18 10.91 17.22
C GLN A 318 -1.42 12.13 18.11
N GLN A 319 -2.62 12.27 18.67
CA GLN A 319 -2.96 13.34 19.62
C GLN A 319 -2.30 13.13 20.98
N TYR A 320 -2.06 11.88 21.40
CA TYR A 320 -1.35 11.58 22.65
C TYR A 320 0.18 11.62 22.51
N LEU A 321 0.73 11.13 21.39
CA LEU A 321 2.18 11.10 21.14
C LEU A 321 2.73 12.41 20.60
N GLY A 322 1.91 13.19 19.90
CA GLY A 322 2.23 14.58 19.63
C GLY A 322 1.73 15.40 20.80
N ASN A 323 2.58 16.22 21.40
CA ASN A 323 2.17 17.35 22.25
C ASN A 323 1.33 18.36 21.43
N VAL A 324 0.21 17.93 20.87
CA VAL A 324 -0.76 18.79 20.20
C VAL A 324 -1.44 19.56 21.33
N PRO A 325 -1.30 20.89 21.39
CA PRO A 325 -2.02 21.68 22.39
C PRO A 325 -3.49 21.28 22.33
N LYS A 326 -4.08 20.94 23.49
CA LYS A 326 -5.51 20.57 23.57
C LYS A 326 -6.32 21.60 22.78
N ALA A 327 -7.10 21.10 21.81
CA ALA A 327 -8.02 21.92 21.01
C ALA A 327 -8.91 22.70 21.98
N GLY A 328 -8.61 23.98 22.13
CA GLY A 328 -9.13 24.82 23.21
C GLY A 328 -8.23 26.02 23.52
N SER A 329 -6.93 25.98 23.19
CA SER A 329 -5.99 27.08 23.47
C SER A 329 -5.65 27.99 22.28
N SER A 330 -5.88 27.57 21.04
CA SER A 330 -5.70 28.47 19.88
C SER A 330 -7.05 29.06 19.50
N ARG A 331 -7.19 30.39 19.58
CA ARG A 331 -8.20 31.16 18.84
C ARG A 331 -8.38 30.49 17.48
N ALA A 332 -9.55 29.93 17.22
CA ALA A 332 -9.89 29.42 15.92
C ALA A 332 -9.68 30.59 14.94
N VAL A 333 -8.67 30.50 14.08
CA VAL A 333 -8.59 31.38 12.92
C VAL A 333 -9.83 31.01 12.13
N ALA A 334 -10.81 31.93 12.11
CA ALA A 334 -12.08 31.71 11.44
C ALA A 334 -11.79 31.21 10.02
N PRO A 335 -12.54 30.23 9.51
CA PRO A 335 -12.41 29.82 8.12
C PRO A 335 -12.53 31.10 7.28
N VAL A 336 -11.51 31.37 6.46
CA VAL A 336 -11.56 32.46 5.49
C VAL A 336 -12.76 32.16 4.61
N GLU A 337 -13.86 32.87 4.83
CA GLU A 337 -15.04 32.73 3.98
C GLU A 337 -14.58 32.92 2.53
N PRO A 338 -15.00 32.04 1.61
CA PRO A 338 -14.72 32.27 0.21
C PRO A 338 -15.27 33.65 -0.14
N ARG A 339 -14.39 34.57 -0.56
CA ARG A 339 -14.70 35.97 -0.97
C ARG A 339 -15.56 36.02 -2.25
N SER A 340 -16.64 35.24 -2.32
CA SER A 340 -17.65 35.35 -3.37
C SER A 340 -18.61 36.53 -3.14
N SER A 341 -18.62 37.12 -1.94
CA SER A 341 -19.41 38.32 -1.62
C SER A 341 -18.74 39.62 -2.06
N ILE A 342 -17.41 39.75 -1.95
CA ILE A 342 -16.68 40.99 -2.33
C ILE A 342 -16.72 41.23 -3.86
N ALA A 343 -16.85 40.17 -4.66
CA ALA A 343 -17.02 40.32 -6.11
C ALA A 343 -18.40 40.88 -6.48
N LYS A 344 -19.44 40.64 -5.68
CA LYS A 344 -20.79 41.17 -5.96
C LYS A 344 -20.94 42.65 -5.57
N GLU A 345 -20.25 43.10 -4.53
CA GLU A 345 -20.33 44.49 -4.08
C GLU A 345 -19.64 45.45 -5.07
N LYS A 346 -18.47 45.07 -5.62
CA LYS A 346 -17.80 45.86 -6.65
C LYS A 346 -18.48 45.84 -8.03
N LEU A 347 -19.30 44.83 -8.32
CA LEU A 347 -20.11 44.78 -9.54
C LEU A 347 -21.37 45.66 -9.45
N LEU A 348 -21.85 45.94 -8.24
CA LEU A 348 -23.01 46.81 -8.02
C LEU A 348 -22.61 48.30 -7.89
N GLU A 349 -21.43 48.61 -7.35
CA GLU A 349 -20.92 50.00 -7.32
C GLU A 349 -20.55 50.55 -8.71
N GLY A 350 -20.20 49.68 -9.66
CA GLY A 350 -19.92 50.08 -11.05
C GLY A 350 -21.15 50.28 -11.93
N ALA A 351 -22.34 49.84 -11.50
CA ALA A 351 -23.57 49.90 -12.29
C ALA A 351 -24.45 51.14 -11.96
N GLY A 352 -24.04 51.98 -11.01
CA GLY A 352 -24.76 53.20 -10.60
C GLY A 352 -24.20 54.51 -11.17
N GLN A 353 -23.23 54.45 -12.09
CA GLN A 353 -22.65 55.62 -12.76
C GLN A 353 -22.84 55.52 -14.29
N THR A 354 -24.07 55.67 -14.75
CA THR A 354 -24.41 56.04 -16.14
C THR A 354 -25.65 56.89 -16.14
#